data_AF-A0A938J3K1-F1
#
_entry.id   AF-A0A938J3K1-F1
#
_cell.length_a   1.000
_cell.length_b   1.000
_cell.length_c   1.000
_cell.angle_alpha   90.00
_cell.angle_beta   90.00
_cell.angle_gamma   90.00
#
_symmetry.space_group_name_H-M   'P 1'
#
loop_
_entity.id
_entity.type
_entity.pdbx_description
1 polymer ?
#
loop_
_entity_poly.entity_id
_entity_poly.type
_entity_poly.pdbx_seq_one_letter_code
_entity_poly.pdbx_strand_id
1 'polypeptide(L)'
;MQPNPNRMIRRRYRALVAVTTLVALGVACVPPPPPAPTTTTTLTGTAPVVLSFNTPVATAVIPALVPLRWNVADPQNSPLTCRFDVGDDGTEELVVAPCNGARSRNVVIDSTGPTTVRLTVVDAPESATATLGFSALTGPSESYDIVLRAQGPVDPAIASNFIAAEARWESVLAAGVPATSVNIGANVCGASNGVFSGTVDDLLIDYSTTAIDGVGGVLARAGPCLIDATDRLPRFGVMEFDSADLAGLGSIGLLDDVILHEMTHVLGFGTVWDLPTSGSLLSGSGSGDPRFNGPRGVSEWSALGGAGAVPVEATGGPGTADSHWRETTFDNELMTGFIDYGTNPLSRLTIASLADLGYRVNIGAADPYVPPTIPPGLAALRISEGIEINTVRLGPIGTT
;
A
#
# COMPACT_ATOMS: atom_id res chain seq x y z
N MET A 1 -24.76 -25.09 -53.80
CA MET A 1 -25.64 -26.03 -53.06
C MET A 1 -24.87 -26.46 -51.83
N GLN A 2 -25.30 -26.32 -50.58
CA GLN A 2 -26.60 -26.10 -49.93
C GLN A 2 -26.46 -25.12 -48.74
N PRO A 3 -27.58 -24.59 -48.17
CA PRO A 3 -27.56 -23.59 -47.10
C PRO A 3 -28.03 -24.10 -45.70
N ASN A 4 -27.62 -23.35 -44.67
CA ASN A 4 -28.13 -23.23 -43.29
C ASN A 4 -29.48 -22.44 -43.29
N PRO A 5 -30.45 -22.49 -42.32
CA PRO A 5 -30.30 -21.90 -40.96
C PRO A 5 -31.26 -22.38 -39.81
N ASN A 6 -30.98 -21.86 -38.61
CA ASN A 6 -31.76 -21.78 -37.35
C ASN A 6 -33.29 -21.51 -37.44
N ARG A 7 -34.08 -22.06 -36.48
CA ARG A 7 -35.39 -21.50 -36.09
C ARG A 7 -35.79 -21.74 -34.62
N MET A 8 -36.12 -20.64 -33.94
CA MET A 8 -36.74 -20.56 -32.60
C MET A 8 -38.18 -21.11 -32.58
N ILE A 9 -38.59 -21.74 -31.47
CA ILE A 9 -39.97 -22.16 -31.19
C ILE A 9 -40.53 -21.39 -29.99
N ARG A 10 -41.59 -20.59 -30.23
CA ARG A 10 -42.44 -19.98 -29.19
C ARG A 10 -43.55 -20.97 -28.79
N ARG A 11 -43.75 -21.24 -27.50
CA ARG A 11 -44.94 -21.97 -27.00
C ARG A 11 -46.00 -20.99 -26.48
N ARG A 12 -47.22 -21.12 -27.00
CA ARG A 12 -48.47 -20.53 -26.47
C ARG A 12 -49.18 -21.60 -25.64
N TYR A 13 -49.65 -21.27 -24.43
CA TYR A 13 -50.57 -22.11 -23.67
C TYR A 13 -51.94 -21.43 -23.55
N ARG A 14 -52.98 -22.17 -23.90
CA ARG A 14 -54.40 -21.80 -23.81
C ARG A 14 -54.92 -22.11 -22.40
N ALA A 15 -55.70 -21.20 -21.83
CA ALA A 15 -56.42 -21.40 -20.58
C ALA A 15 -57.65 -22.30 -20.80
N LEU A 16 -57.87 -23.25 -19.88
CA LEU A 16 -59.08 -24.07 -19.80
C LEU A 16 -59.83 -23.66 -18.51
N VAL A 17 -61.11 -23.33 -18.63
CA VAL A 17 -61.98 -22.94 -17.51
C VAL A 17 -62.73 -24.18 -17.01
N ALA A 18 -62.63 -24.47 -15.72
CA ALA A 18 -63.46 -25.47 -15.04
C ALA A 18 -64.39 -24.75 -14.04
N VAL A 19 -65.69 -25.04 -14.13
CA VAL A 19 -66.73 -24.50 -13.24
C VAL A 19 -67.01 -25.53 -12.15
N THR A 20 -66.84 -25.15 -10.88
CA THR A 20 -67.22 -25.94 -9.71
C THR A 20 -68.17 -25.14 -8.83
N THR A 21 -69.34 -25.73 -8.54
CA THR A 21 -70.38 -25.22 -7.66
C THR A 21 -69.97 -25.30 -6.19
N LEU A 22 -70.02 -24.17 -5.47
CA LEU A 22 -69.78 -24.08 -4.02
C LEU A 22 -71.09 -24.21 -3.22
N VAL A 23 -71.10 -25.10 -2.23
CA VAL A 23 -72.07 -25.15 -1.14
C VAL A 23 -71.57 -24.26 -0.01
N ALA A 24 -72.39 -23.31 0.45
CA ALA A 24 -72.04 -22.42 1.55
C ALA A 24 -72.45 -23.03 2.90
N LEU A 25 -71.46 -23.31 3.75
CA LEU A 25 -71.65 -23.55 5.18
C LEU A 25 -71.22 -22.29 5.94
N GLY A 26 -72.16 -21.65 6.62
CA GLY A 26 -71.91 -20.48 7.45
C GLY A 26 -71.21 -20.87 8.75
N VAL A 27 -69.93 -20.55 8.86
CA VAL A 27 -69.18 -20.58 10.12
C VAL A 27 -69.08 -19.15 10.63
N ALA A 28 -69.63 -18.88 11.81
CA ALA A 28 -69.50 -17.59 12.47
C ALA A 28 -68.03 -17.32 12.79
N CYS A 29 -67.50 -16.26 12.20
CA CYS A 29 -66.11 -15.84 12.36
C CYS A 29 -65.98 -15.06 13.68
N VAL A 30 -65.26 -15.62 14.66
CA VAL A 30 -64.80 -14.86 15.82
C VAL A 30 -63.57 -14.06 15.36
N PRO A 31 -63.52 -12.73 15.54
CA PRO A 31 -62.36 -11.93 15.16
C PRO A 31 -61.13 -12.41 15.95
N PRO A 32 -59.94 -12.51 15.30
CA PRO A 32 -58.73 -12.92 15.99
C PRO A 32 -58.41 -11.93 17.13
N PRO A 33 -57.91 -12.41 18.27
CA PRO A 33 -57.50 -11.52 19.35
C PRO A 33 -56.40 -10.57 18.84
N PRO A 34 -56.40 -9.30 19.29
CA PRO A 34 -55.37 -8.35 18.92
C PRO A 34 -53.98 -8.94 19.25
N PRO A 35 -52.97 -8.73 18.40
CA PRO A 35 -51.62 -9.20 18.68
C PRO A 35 -51.19 -8.71 20.07
N ALA A 36 -50.65 -9.61 20.89
CA ALA A 36 -50.08 -9.24 22.17
C ALA A 36 -49.08 -8.09 21.94
N PRO A 37 -49.05 -7.06 22.79
CA PRO A 37 -48.06 -5.99 22.67
C PRO A 37 -46.69 -6.65 22.61
N THR A 38 -46.03 -6.52 21.47
CA THR A 38 -44.66 -6.96 21.33
C THR A 38 -43.85 -5.95 22.11
N THR A 39 -43.48 -6.30 23.34
CA THR A 39 -42.48 -5.54 24.08
C THR A 39 -41.18 -5.73 23.32
N THR A 40 -40.89 -4.81 22.40
CA THR A 40 -39.52 -4.61 21.94
C THR A 40 -38.80 -4.07 23.16
N THR A 41 -38.12 -4.94 23.88
CA THR A 41 -37.12 -4.50 24.86
C THR A 41 -36.05 -3.80 24.04
N THR A 42 -36.15 -2.48 23.89
CA THR A 42 -34.99 -1.65 23.58
C THR A 42 -34.04 -1.89 24.75
N LEU A 43 -33.05 -2.77 24.56
CA LEU A 43 -31.87 -2.74 25.40
C LEU A 43 -31.41 -1.27 25.36
N THR A 44 -31.49 -0.58 26.49
CA THR A 44 -30.90 0.75 26.62
C THR A 44 -29.42 0.57 26.27
N GLY A 45 -28.99 1.20 25.17
CA GLY A 45 -27.74 0.92 24.45
C GLY A 45 -26.60 0.51 25.37
N THR A 46 -26.13 1.33 26.30
CA THR A 46 -24.77 1.25 26.88
C THR A 46 -23.76 1.78 25.88
N ALA A 47 -23.31 2.99 26.16
CA ALA A 47 -22.44 3.71 25.27
C ALA A 47 -21.16 2.92 24.96
N PRO A 48 -20.60 3.09 23.75
CA PRO A 48 -19.32 2.50 23.41
C PRO A 48 -18.21 3.06 24.31
N VAL A 49 -17.09 2.35 24.39
CA VAL A 49 -15.93 2.75 25.20
C VAL A 49 -14.70 2.93 24.32
N VAL A 50 -14.04 4.08 24.46
CA VAL A 50 -12.69 4.29 23.91
C VAL A 50 -11.66 3.79 24.91
N LEU A 51 -11.09 2.62 24.66
CA LEU A 51 -10.05 2.01 25.51
C LEU A 51 -8.69 2.67 25.31
N SER A 52 -8.38 3.07 24.07
CA SER A 52 -7.18 3.84 23.76
C SER A 52 -7.36 4.66 22.48
N PHE A 53 -6.68 5.81 22.42
CA PHE A 53 -6.52 6.62 21.23
C PHE A 53 -5.16 7.33 21.30
N ASN A 54 -4.25 7.00 20.37
CA ASN A 54 -2.88 7.49 20.36
C ASN A 54 -2.27 7.55 18.95
N THR A 55 -1.11 8.17 18.84
CA THR A 55 -0.24 8.10 17.67
C THR A 55 1.20 7.82 18.14
N PRO A 56 2.01 7.06 17.38
CA PRO A 56 3.44 6.96 17.63
C PRO A 56 4.22 8.23 17.25
N VAL A 57 3.58 9.23 16.64
CA VAL A 57 4.21 10.47 16.15
C VAL A 57 3.92 11.63 17.10
N ALA A 58 4.90 12.03 17.91
CA ALA A 58 4.76 13.21 18.78
C ALA A 58 4.92 14.54 18.02
N THR A 59 5.75 14.53 16.97
CA THR A 59 6.03 15.67 16.10
C THR A 59 5.97 15.23 14.64
N ALA A 60 5.16 15.89 13.84
CA ALA A 60 5.02 15.68 12.40
C ALA A 60 5.67 16.86 11.65
N VAL A 61 6.25 16.62 10.48
CA VAL A 61 6.83 17.66 9.61
C VAL A 61 6.06 17.61 8.30
N ILE A 62 5.38 18.69 7.94
CA ILE A 62 4.43 18.68 6.81
C ILE A 62 5.14 18.66 5.43
N PRO A 63 4.53 18.11 4.36
CA PRO A 63 3.29 17.33 4.38
C PRO A 63 3.52 15.99 5.09
N ALA A 64 2.69 15.69 6.09
CA ALA A 64 2.91 14.56 6.97
C ALA A 64 1.78 13.54 6.88
N LEU A 65 2.15 12.28 6.77
CA LEU A 65 1.24 11.16 6.97
C LEU A 65 1.31 10.72 8.44
N VAL A 66 0.25 10.92 9.21
CA VAL A 66 0.21 10.63 10.65
C VAL A 66 -0.67 9.42 10.94
N PRO A 67 -0.12 8.32 11.50
CA PRO A 67 -0.89 7.15 11.87
C PRO A 67 -1.65 7.38 13.18
N LEU A 68 -2.98 7.28 13.11
CA LEU A 68 -3.88 7.24 14.25
C LEU A 68 -4.13 5.79 14.65
N ARG A 69 -4.04 5.49 15.94
CA ARG A 69 -4.30 4.16 16.50
C ARG A 69 -5.37 4.26 17.57
N TRP A 70 -6.35 3.37 17.54
CA TRP A 70 -7.40 3.32 18.54
C TRP A 70 -7.73 1.89 18.93
N ASN A 71 -8.33 1.74 20.10
CA ASN A 71 -9.00 0.52 20.51
C ASN A 71 -10.36 0.91 21.10
N VAL A 72 -11.44 0.44 20.49
CA VAL A 72 -12.81 0.75 20.92
C VAL A 72 -13.59 -0.54 21.11
N ALA A 73 -14.38 -0.58 22.18
CA ALA A 73 -15.21 -1.73 22.51
C ALA A 73 -16.66 -1.29 22.58
N ASP A 74 -17.53 -2.18 22.13
CA ASP A 74 -18.96 -2.07 22.33
C ASP A 74 -19.42 -3.16 23.30
N PRO A 75 -20.03 -2.84 24.45
CA PRO A 75 -20.53 -3.85 25.39
C PRO A 75 -21.57 -4.80 24.77
N GLN A 76 -22.27 -4.36 23.71
CA GLN A 76 -23.28 -5.11 22.97
C GLN A 76 -22.68 -5.87 21.77
N ASN A 77 -21.41 -5.61 21.47
CA ASN A 77 -20.66 -6.19 20.37
C ASN A 77 -21.27 -5.89 18.97
N SER A 78 -21.96 -4.76 18.86
CA SER A 78 -22.52 -4.16 17.64
C SER A 78 -21.43 -3.44 16.82
N PRO A 79 -21.61 -3.31 15.49
CA PRO A 79 -20.71 -2.53 14.65
C PRO A 79 -20.70 -1.03 15.02
N LEU A 80 -19.52 -0.50 15.32
CA LEU A 80 -19.30 0.90 15.65
C LEU A 80 -18.85 1.71 14.44
N THR A 81 -19.20 2.99 14.41
CA THR A 81 -18.66 3.97 13.46
C THR A 81 -17.75 4.96 14.16
N CYS A 82 -16.52 5.11 13.69
CA CYS A 82 -15.57 6.07 14.22
C CYS A 82 -15.42 7.24 13.25
N ARG A 83 -15.52 8.46 13.77
CA ARG A 83 -15.38 9.72 13.04
C ARG A 83 -14.20 10.47 13.62
N PHE A 84 -13.30 10.95 12.78
CA PHE A 84 -12.10 11.67 13.18
C PHE A 84 -12.19 13.09 12.62
N ASP A 85 -12.10 14.06 13.52
CA ASP A 85 -12.03 15.49 13.25
C ASP A 85 -10.59 15.95 13.55
N VAL A 86 -9.85 16.24 12.49
CA VAL A 86 -8.45 16.62 12.47
C VAL A 86 -8.37 18.15 12.50
N GLY A 87 -7.90 18.68 13.61
CA GLY A 87 -7.93 20.11 13.88
C GLY A 87 -8.96 20.49 14.95
N ASP A 88 -9.92 19.59 15.24
CA ASP A 88 -11.02 19.83 16.19
C ASP A 88 -11.86 21.04 15.77
N ASP A 89 -12.15 21.14 14.47
CA ASP A 89 -12.84 22.29 13.85
C ASP A 89 -14.32 22.04 13.55
N GLY A 90 -14.79 20.81 13.80
CA GLY A 90 -16.16 20.34 13.55
C GLY A 90 -16.35 19.65 12.19
N THR A 91 -15.30 19.57 11.37
CA THR A 91 -15.28 18.80 10.11
C THR A 91 -14.75 17.40 10.37
N GLU A 92 -15.30 16.40 9.70
CA GLU A 92 -14.84 15.02 9.83
C GLU A 92 -14.06 14.61 8.58
N GLU A 93 -12.74 14.50 8.69
CA GLU A 93 -11.84 14.16 7.57
C GLU A 93 -11.80 12.66 7.31
N LEU A 94 -12.13 11.85 8.32
CA LEU A 94 -12.08 10.40 8.20
C LEU A 94 -13.24 9.75 8.95
N VAL A 95 -13.91 8.83 8.27
CA VAL A 95 -14.98 7.98 8.84
C VAL A 95 -14.66 6.52 8.59
N VAL A 96 -14.71 5.70 9.62
CA VAL A 96 -14.39 4.27 9.57
C VAL A 96 -15.54 3.45 10.14
N ALA A 97 -16.05 2.50 9.36
CA ALA A 97 -17.08 1.56 9.78
C ALA A 97 -16.86 0.18 9.12
N PRO A 98 -16.89 -0.93 9.88
CA PRO A 98 -16.89 -0.99 11.34
C PRO A 98 -15.51 -0.61 11.93
N CYS A 99 -15.49 0.08 13.06
CA CYS A 99 -14.23 0.49 13.71
C CYS A 99 -13.89 -0.25 15.01
N ASN A 100 -14.66 -1.27 15.40
CA ASN A 100 -14.45 -2.06 16.61
C ASN A 100 -13.02 -2.63 16.73
N GLY A 101 -12.56 -2.74 17.97
CA GLY A 101 -11.28 -3.34 18.33
C GLY A 101 -10.09 -2.40 18.10
N ALA A 102 -8.90 -2.99 18.13
CA ALA A 102 -7.65 -2.30 17.87
C ALA A 102 -7.44 -2.11 16.36
N ARG A 103 -7.43 -0.86 15.90
CA ARG A 103 -7.29 -0.50 14.47
C ARG A 103 -6.43 0.75 14.29
N SER A 104 -6.06 1.02 13.05
CA SER A 104 -5.30 2.21 12.69
C SER A 104 -5.62 2.75 11.31
N ARG A 105 -5.46 4.05 11.12
CA ARG A 105 -5.60 4.77 9.83
C ARG A 105 -4.63 5.93 9.79
N ASN A 106 -4.15 6.26 8.61
CA ASN A 106 -3.39 7.48 8.41
C ASN A 106 -4.33 8.67 8.15
N VAL A 107 -3.92 9.83 8.63
CA VAL A 107 -4.48 11.13 8.24
C VAL A 107 -3.35 11.99 7.65
N VAL A 108 -3.71 12.86 6.71
CA VAL A 108 -2.76 13.81 6.10
C VAL A 108 -2.80 15.11 6.89
N ILE A 109 -1.62 15.65 7.22
CA ILE A 109 -1.46 16.90 7.95
C ILE A 109 -0.63 17.86 7.08
N ASP A 110 -1.29 18.95 6.67
CA ASP A 110 -0.71 19.96 5.75
C ASP A 110 -0.63 21.36 6.37
N SER A 111 -1.01 21.51 7.63
CA SER A 111 -0.94 22.77 8.37
C SER A 111 -0.01 22.68 9.57
N THR A 112 0.74 23.74 9.84
CA THR A 112 1.67 23.83 10.97
C THR A 112 0.99 24.28 12.26
N GLY A 113 1.51 23.84 13.40
CA GLY A 113 1.08 24.24 14.73
C GLY A 113 0.64 23.04 15.59
N PRO A 114 0.15 23.30 16.81
CA PRO A 114 -0.51 22.26 17.60
C PRO A 114 -1.73 21.72 16.84
N THR A 115 -1.80 20.41 16.70
CA THR A 115 -2.93 19.71 16.06
C THR A 115 -3.61 18.84 17.11
N THR A 116 -4.92 18.99 17.21
CA THR A 116 -5.78 18.10 18.02
C THR A 116 -6.63 17.27 17.07
N VAL A 117 -6.67 15.96 17.26
CA VAL A 117 -7.61 15.08 16.58
C VAL A 117 -8.66 14.64 17.58
N ARG A 118 -9.94 14.84 17.28
CA ARG A 118 -11.05 14.28 18.05
C ARG A 118 -11.56 13.01 17.39
N LEU A 119 -11.59 11.93 18.15
CA LEU A 119 -12.28 10.69 17.81
C LEU A 119 -13.68 10.73 18.42
N THR A 120 -14.71 10.52 17.60
CA THR A 120 -16.09 10.28 18.01
C THR A 120 -16.52 8.87 17.59
N VAL A 121 -16.84 8.02 18.56
CA VAL A 121 -17.32 6.66 18.36
C VAL A 121 -18.83 6.66 18.51
N VAL A 122 -19.55 6.24 17.47
CA VAL A 122 -21.00 6.29 17.39
C VAL A 122 -21.57 4.88 17.43
N ASP A 123 -22.50 4.67 18.36
CA ASP A 123 -23.43 3.54 18.44
C ASP A 123 -24.84 4.07 18.70
N ALA A 124 -25.59 4.41 17.65
CA ALA A 124 -26.77 5.26 17.79
C ALA A 124 -27.82 4.66 18.77
N PRO A 125 -28.30 5.44 19.76
CA PRO A 125 -28.18 6.89 19.92
C PRO A 125 -26.98 7.38 20.76
N GLU A 126 -26.11 6.48 21.20
CA GLU A 126 -25.02 6.75 22.12
C GLU A 126 -23.70 7.04 21.39
N SER A 127 -22.77 7.66 22.13
CA SER A 127 -21.44 7.92 21.61
C SER A 127 -20.42 8.07 22.72
N ALA A 128 -19.14 7.88 22.38
CA ALA A 128 -18.01 8.22 23.23
C ALA A 128 -17.00 9.05 22.42
N THR A 129 -16.23 9.89 23.11
CA THR A 129 -15.21 10.72 22.47
C THR A 129 -13.86 10.59 23.15
N ALA A 130 -12.79 10.82 22.39
CA ALA A 130 -11.43 10.96 22.89
C ALA A 130 -10.67 11.97 22.03
N THR A 131 -9.62 12.58 22.58
CA THR A 131 -8.78 13.54 21.86
C THR A 131 -7.32 13.13 21.91
N LEU A 132 -6.59 13.46 20.86
CA LEU A 132 -5.16 13.22 20.71
C LEU A 132 -4.48 14.50 20.23
N GLY A 133 -3.41 14.92 20.89
CA GLY A 133 -2.65 16.10 20.50
C GLY A 133 -1.23 15.76 20.02
N PHE A 134 -0.75 16.45 18.99
CA PHE A 134 0.64 16.44 18.54
C PHE A 134 1.01 17.80 17.94
N SER A 135 2.28 18.00 17.56
CA SER A 135 2.74 19.24 16.90
C SER A 135 3.13 18.98 15.45
N ALA A 136 2.65 19.82 14.54
CA ALA A 136 3.05 19.85 13.14
C ALA A 136 4.04 21.01 12.89
N LEU A 137 5.20 20.69 12.34
CA LEU A 137 6.24 21.65 11.98
C LEU A 137 6.25 21.88 10.48
N THR A 138 6.73 23.05 10.06
CA THR A 138 7.01 23.35 8.64
C THR A 138 8.06 22.37 8.12
N GLY A 139 7.77 21.70 7.01
CA GLY A 139 8.79 20.93 6.28
C GLY A 139 9.45 21.74 5.17
N PRO A 140 10.37 21.10 4.43
CA PRO A 140 10.96 21.68 3.23
C PRO A 140 9.88 22.09 2.22
N SER A 141 10.09 23.21 1.54
CA SER A 141 9.19 23.71 0.50
C SER A 141 9.63 23.33 -0.91
N GLU A 142 10.83 22.77 -1.06
CA GLU A 142 11.33 22.25 -2.32
C GLU A 142 10.70 20.89 -2.64
N SER A 143 10.44 20.65 -3.92
CA SER A 143 10.02 19.34 -4.42
C SER A 143 11.17 18.35 -4.34
N TYR A 144 10.85 17.07 -4.21
CA TYR A 144 11.87 16.03 -4.31
C TYR A 144 12.35 15.88 -5.76
N ASP A 145 13.66 15.86 -5.99
CA ASP A 145 14.31 15.75 -7.31
C ASP A 145 15.09 14.42 -7.43
N ILE A 146 14.84 13.66 -8.50
CA ILE A 146 15.60 12.44 -8.80
C ILE A 146 16.42 12.67 -10.07
N VAL A 147 17.74 12.78 -9.92
CA VAL A 147 18.64 12.98 -11.06
C VAL A 147 19.11 11.64 -11.62
N LEU A 148 18.71 11.32 -12.85
CA LEU A 148 19.17 10.12 -13.56
C LEU A 148 20.43 10.37 -14.40
N ARG A 149 21.42 9.47 -14.29
CA ARG A 149 22.66 9.52 -15.09
C ARG A 149 22.96 8.16 -15.75
N ALA A 150 22.82 8.11 -17.07
CA ALA A 150 23.11 6.90 -17.85
C ALA A 150 24.61 6.55 -17.82
N GLN A 151 24.92 5.28 -17.51
CA GLN A 151 26.28 4.73 -17.51
C GLN A 151 26.51 3.86 -18.75
N GLY A 152 26.61 4.52 -19.91
CA GLY A 152 26.81 3.87 -21.21
C GLY A 152 25.68 4.16 -22.20
N PRO A 153 25.72 3.56 -23.40
CA PRO A 153 24.65 3.70 -24.38
C PRO A 153 23.36 3.05 -23.87
N VAL A 154 22.26 3.78 -23.92
CA VAL A 154 20.90 3.29 -23.67
C VAL A 154 20.05 3.61 -24.89
N ASP A 155 19.21 2.67 -25.31
CA ASP A 155 18.25 2.90 -26.38
C ASP A 155 17.32 4.08 -25.99
N PRO A 156 17.15 5.11 -26.84
CA PRO A 156 16.29 6.24 -26.51
C PRO A 156 14.85 5.87 -26.15
N ALA A 157 14.30 4.80 -26.72
CA ALA A 157 12.97 4.31 -26.36
C ALA A 157 12.96 3.83 -24.90
N ILE A 158 13.96 3.04 -24.51
CA ILE A 158 14.12 2.54 -23.14
C ILE A 158 14.42 3.69 -22.16
N ALA A 159 15.25 4.66 -22.56
CA ALA A 159 15.55 5.83 -21.74
C ALA A 159 14.30 6.62 -21.34
N SER A 160 13.26 6.63 -22.20
CA SER A 160 11.99 7.30 -21.88
C SER A 160 11.20 6.60 -20.77
N ASN A 161 11.33 5.28 -20.61
CA ASN A 161 10.71 4.52 -19.51
C ASN A 161 11.34 4.89 -18.16
N PHE A 162 12.66 5.09 -18.12
CA PHE A 162 13.35 5.57 -16.92
C PHE A 162 12.89 6.97 -16.48
N ILE A 163 12.75 7.90 -17.43
CA ILE A 163 12.25 9.25 -17.17
C ILE A 163 10.78 9.22 -16.71
N ALA A 164 9.97 8.29 -17.23
CA ALA A 164 8.59 8.12 -16.78
C ALA A 164 8.51 7.62 -15.33
N ALA A 165 9.40 6.68 -14.95
CA ALA A 165 9.48 6.19 -13.58
C ALA A 165 10.03 7.25 -12.60
N GLU A 166 11.01 8.04 -13.02
CA GLU A 166 11.50 9.23 -12.29
C GLU A 166 10.33 10.18 -11.98
N ALA A 167 9.63 10.64 -13.03
CA ALA A 167 8.49 11.54 -12.87
C ALA A 167 7.36 10.93 -12.01
N ARG A 168 7.16 9.60 -12.10
CA ARG A 168 6.19 8.89 -11.26
C ARG A 168 6.58 8.94 -9.79
N TRP A 169 7.84 8.69 -9.45
CA TRP A 169 8.33 8.77 -8.08
C TRP A 169 8.36 10.20 -7.54
N GLU A 170 8.74 11.20 -8.34
CA GLU A 170 8.65 12.61 -7.95
C GLU A 170 7.21 13.07 -7.68
N SER A 171 6.22 12.49 -8.35
CA SER A 171 4.80 12.75 -8.03
C SER A 171 4.37 12.21 -6.66
N VAL A 172 5.08 11.20 -6.16
CA VAL A 172 4.85 10.55 -4.86
C VAL A 172 5.64 11.22 -3.75
N LEU A 173 6.88 11.62 -4.02
CA LEU A 173 7.79 12.24 -3.05
C LEU A 173 7.51 13.74 -2.95
N ALA A 174 6.77 14.13 -1.91
CA ALA A 174 6.11 15.43 -1.83
C ALA A 174 7.03 16.58 -1.43
N ALA A 175 8.19 16.31 -0.84
CA ALA A 175 9.16 17.33 -0.46
C ALA A 175 10.57 16.76 -0.44
N GLY A 176 11.53 17.59 -0.85
CA GLY A 176 12.96 17.29 -0.84
C GLY A 176 13.55 17.19 0.58
N VAL A 177 14.84 16.93 0.60
CA VAL A 177 15.72 16.77 1.75
C VAL A 177 16.96 17.64 1.55
N PRO A 178 17.66 18.03 2.64
CA PRO A 178 18.83 18.87 2.50
C PRO A 178 19.89 18.25 1.58
N ALA A 179 20.37 19.04 0.63
CA ALA A 179 21.45 18.67 -0.26
C ALA A 179 22.71 18.25 0.50
N THR A 180 23.32 17.13 0.09
CA THR A 180 24.49 16.53 0.75
C THR A 180 25.67 16.43 -0.22
N SER A 181 26.89 16.58 0.30
CA SER A 181 28.11 16.37 -0.50
C SER A 181 28.39 14.87 -0.64
N VAL A 182 28.49 14.39 -1.87
CA VAL A 182 28.70 12.99 -2.20
C VAL A 182 30.01 12.83 -2.95
N ASN A 183 30.79 11.82 -2.57
CA ASN A 183 31.99 11.41 -3.29
C ASN A 183 32.00 9.89 -3.44
N ILE A 184 31.98 9.43 -4.68
CA ILE A 184 31.89 8.01 -5.01
C ILE A 184 32.82 7.65 -6.16
N GLY A 185 33.55 6.55 -5.99
CA GLY A 185 34.39 5.97 -7.02
C GLY A 185 33.56 5.25 -8.08
N ALA A 186 34.16 4.96 -9.23
CA ALA A 186 33.50 4.14 -10.25
C ALA A 186 33.41 2.67 -9.81
N ASN A 187 32.30 2.02 -10.16
CA ASN A 187 32.04 0.58 -9.97
C ASN A 187 32.22 0.07 -8.52
N VAL A 188 31.87 0.89 -7.54
CA VAL A 188 31.93 0.52 -6.11
C VAL A 188 30.59 0.04 -5.57
N CYS A 189 29.49 0.27 -6.32
CA CYS A 189 28.11 0.05 -5.85
C CYS A 189 27.56 -1.37 -6.11
N GLY A 190 28.37 -2.32 -6.57
CA GLY A 190 27.91 -3.66 -6.93
C GLY A 190 27.17 -3.76 -8.28
N ALA A 191 26.97 -2.62 -8.95
CA ALA A 191 26.55 -2.48 -10.34
C ALA A 191 27.37 -1.39 -11.03
N SER A 192 27.21 -1.23 -12.34
CA SER A 192 27.89 -0.17 -13.10
C SER A 192 27.53 1.22 -12.58
N ASN A 193 28.53 1.95 -12.07
CA ASN A 193 28.38 3.33 -11.63
C ASN A 193 29.60 4.17 -12.03
N GLY A 194 29.37 5.42 -12.43
CA GLY A 194 30.41 6.37 -12.78
C GLY A 194 30.98 7.07 -11.56
N VAL A 195 32.17 7.66 -11.70
CA VAL A 195 32.71 8.57 -10.68
C VAL A 195 31.75 9.74 -10.49
N PHE A 196 31.47 10.11 -9.25
CA PHE A 196 30.77 11.35 -8.92
C PHE A 196 31.43 12.03 -7.72
N SER A 197 31.60 13.34 -7.80
CA SER A 197 32.07 14.18 -6.70
C SER A 197 31.40 15.53 -6.84
N GLY A 198 30.53 15.86 -5.89
CA GLY A 198 29.71 17.05 -5.95
C GLY A 198 28.62 17.07 -4.90
N THR A 199 27.72 18.03 -5.01
CA THR A 199 26.51 18.10 -4.19
C THR A 199 25.41 17.34 -4.90
N VAL A 200 24.71 16.46 -4.17
CA VAL A 200 23.44 15.87 -4.58
C VAL A 200 22.34 16.59 -3.83
N ASP A 201 21.41 17.16 -4.58
CA ASP A 201 20.10 17.55 -4.07
C ASP A 201 19.19 16.33 -4.18
N ASP A 202 18.60 15.91 -3.07
CA ASP A 202 17.78 14.71 -2.93
C ASP A 202 18.41 13.36 -3.32
N LEU A 203 18.36 12.94 -4.59
CA LEU A 203 18.85 11.62 -5.02
C LEU A 203 19.43 11.64 -6.42
N LEU A 204 20.64 11.09 -6.57
CA LEU A 204 21.23 10.79 -7.88
C LEU A 204 21.27 9.28 -8.13
N ILE A 205 20.77 8.84 -9.27
CA ILE A 205 20.73 7.43 -9.66
C ILE A 205 21.53 7.22 -10.95
N ASP A 206 22.55 6.38 -10.87
CA ASP A 206 23.21 5.85 -12.05
C ASP A 206 22.43 4.67 -12.61
N TYR A 207 22.04 4.73 -13.88
CA TYR A 207 21.34 3.61 -14.53
C TYR A 207 22.07 3.10 -15.76
N SER A 208 21.94 1.81 -16.04
CA SER A 208 22.55 1.19 -17.22
C SER A 208 21.76 0.00 -17.74
N THR A 209 21.99 -0.32 -19.02
CA THR A 209 21.46 -1.52 -19.69
C THR A 209 22.64 -2.32 -20.22
N THR A 210 22.96 -3.44 -19.58
CA THR A 210 24.14 -4.26 -19.90
C THR A 210 23.76 -5.73 -19.93
N ALA A 211 24.62 -6.60 -20.47
CA ALA A 211 24.39 -8.04 -20.38
C ALA A 211 24.66 -8.52 -18.95
N ILE A 212 23.70 -9.22 -18.34
CA ILE A 212 23.85 -9.81 -17.00
C ILE A 212 24.02 -11.33 -17.11
N ASP A 213 22.97 -12.04 -17.50
CA ASP A 213 22.98 -13.51 -17.63
C ASP A 213 22.14 -14.05 -18.80
N GLY A 214 21.52 -13.18 -19.58
CA GLY A 214 20.73 -13.54 -20.75
C GLY A 214 19.25 -13.63 -20.43
N VAL A 215 18.46 -14.17 -21.37
CA VAL A 215 17.00 -14.09 -21.29
C VAL A 215 16.43 -14.93 -20.13
N GLY A 216 15.55 -14.32 -19.33
CA GLY A 216 14.75 -14.99 -18.29
C GLY A 216 15.51 -15.31 -16.99
N GLY A 217 16.72 -14.74 -16.83
CA GLY A 217 17.53 -14.83 -15.62
C GLY A 217 17.28 -13.64 -14.70
N VAL A 218 18.31 -12.84 -14.43
CA VAL A 218 18.21 -11.62 -13.63
C VAL A 218 17.69 -10.47 -14.48
N LEU A 219 16.49 -9.99 -14.21
CA LEU A 219 15.90 -8.88 -14.98
C LEU A 219 16.64 -7.57 -14.71
N ALA A 220 16.94 -7.31 -13.45
CA ALA A 220 17.60 -6.11 -12.99
C ALA A 220 18.27 -6.27 -11.62
N ARG A 221 19.10 -5.31 -11.26
CA ARG A 221 19.59 -5.12 -9.89
C ARG A 221 19.50 -3.65 -9.55
N ALA A 222 19.05 -3.34 -8.35
CA ALA A 222 18.93 -1.97 -7.90
C ALA A 222 19.10 -1.84 -6.39
N GLY A 223 19.42 -0.63 -5.97
CA GLY A 223 19.44 -0.28 -4.57
C GLY A 223 20.25 1.00 -4.29
N PRO A 224 20.18 1.48 -3.04
CA PRO A 224 21.00 2.58 -2.60
C PRO A 224 22.44 2.15 -2.52
N CYS A 225 23.35 3.02 -2.94
CA CYS A 225 24.77 2.87 -2.74
C CYS A 225 25.25 3.71 -1.56
N LEU A 226 24.74 4.93 -1.40
CA LEU A 226 25.01 5.80 -0.27
C LEU A 226 23.72 6.33 0.33
N ILE A 227 23.66 6.35 1.65
CA ILE A 227 22.58 6.97 2.44
C ILE A 227 23.14 8.11 3.27
N ASP A 228 22.32 9.10 3.60
CA ASP A 228 22.73 10.16 4.52
C ASP A 228 22.80 9.64 5.97
N ALA A 229 23.81 10.04 6.73
CA ALA A 229 23.96 9.58 8.11
C ALA A 229 22.89 10.12 9.08
N THR A 230 22.26 11.26 8.75
CA THR A 230 21.30 11.98 9.60
C THR A 230 19.90 11.44 9.42
N ASP A 231 19.39 11.45 8.19
CA ASP A 231 18.01 11.04 7.90
C ASP A 231 17.88 9.62 7.36
N ARG A 232 19.01 8.95 7.05
CA ARG A 232 19.08 7.58 6.53
C ARG A 232 18.45 7.38 5.15
N LEU A 233 18.11 8.46 4.46
CA LEU A 233 17.56 8.38 3.13
C LEU A 233 18.72 8.26 2.11
N PRO A 234 18.54 7.46 1.05
CA PRO A 234 19.45 7.41 -0.09
C PRO A 234 19.83 8.79 -0.63
N ARG A 235 21.09 8.95 -1.01
CA ARG A 235 21.63 10.10 -1.76
C ARG A 235 22.24 9.69 -3.08
N PHE A 236 22.70 8.45 -3.17
CA PHE A 236 23.22 7.90 -4.42
C PHE A 236 22.75 6.46 -4.56
N GLY A 237 22.26 6.10 -5.73
CA GLY A 237 21.79 4.74 -6.04
C GLY A 237 22.22 4.26 -7.42
N VAL A 238 21.99 2.98 -7.66
CA VAL A 238 22.27 2.36 -8.96
C VAL A 238 21.10 1.49 -9.40
N MET A 239 20.89 1.42 -10.72
CA MET A 239 20.02 0.45 -11.37
C MET A 239 20.71 -0.13 -12.61
N GLU A 240 20.73 -1.44 -12.76
CA GLU A 240 21.34 -2.11 -13.91
C GLU A 240 20.40 -3.20 -14.42
N PHE A 241 19.95 -3.07 -15.66
CA PHE A 241 18.97 -3.94 -16.30
C PHE A 241 19.65 -4.88 -17.31
N ASP A 242 19.21 -6.14 -17.39
CA ASP A 242 19.70 -7.05 -18.43
C ASP A 242 19.17 -6.62 -19.80
N SER A 243 20.08 -6.17 -20.64
CA SER A 243 19.83 -5.81 -22.03
C SER A 243 19.14 -6.93 -22.84
N ALA A 244 19.30 -8.20 -22.46
CA ALA A 244 18.67 -9.34 -23.12
C ALA A 244 17.15 -9.41 -22.88
N ASP A 245 16.66 -8.89 -21.75
CA ASP A 245 15.25 -9.00 -21.33
C ASP A 245 14.41 -7.78 -21.71
N LEU A 246 15.03 -6.62 -21.93
CA LEU A 246 14.34 -5.34 -22.19
C LEU A 246 13.33 -5.42 -23.35
N ALA A 247 13.71 -6.04 -24.47
CA ALA A 247 12.82 -6.18 -25.62
C ALA A 247 11.62 -7.08 -25.32
N GLY A 248 11.84 -8.15 -24.55
CA GLY A 248 10.80 -9.05 -24.08
C GLY A 248 9.81 -8.31 -23.18
N LEU A 249 10.31 -7.68 -22.10
CA LEU A 249 9.54 -6.90 -21.14
C LEU A 249 8.74 -5.77 -21.82
N GLY A 250 9.36 -5.05 -22.74
CA GLY A 250 8.69 -4.00 -23.51
C GLY A 250 7.57 -4.55 -24.38
N SER A 251 7.74 -5.73 -24.99
CA SER A 251 6.72 -6.33 -25.86
C SER A 251 5.47 -6.83 -25.13
N ILE A 252 5.61 -7.18 -23.84
CA ILE A 252 4.52 -7.61 -22.98
C ILE A 252 3.98 -6.50 -22.08
N GLY A 253 4.55 -5.29 -22.17
CA GLY A 253 4.09 -4.11 -21.45
C GLY A 253 4.47 -4.05 -19.97
N LEU A 254 5.50 -4.80 -19.54
CA LEU A 254 5.94 -4.85 -18.13
C LEU A 254 7.19 -4.02 -17.84
N LEU A 255 7.85 -3.46 -18.86
CA LEU A 255 9.10 -2.73 -18.67
C LEU A 255 8.95 -1.51 -17.74
N ASP A 256 7.86 -0.75 -17.87
CA ASP A 256 7.58 0.39 -17.01
C ASP A 256 7.41 -0.03 -15.54
N ASP A 257 6.67 -1.11 -15.30
CA ASP A 257 6.45 -1.65 -13.95
C ASP A 257 7.77 -2.11 -13.31
N VAL A 258 8.61 -2.85 -14.04
CA VAL A 258 9.91 -3.30 -13.52
C VAL A 258 10.83 -2.11 -13.24
N ILE A 259 10.89 -1.11 -14.11
CA ILE A 259 11.71 0.10 -13.86
C ILE A 259 11.21 0.85 -12.64
N LEU A 260 9.89 1.03 -12.51
CA LEU A 260 9.30 1.69 -11.36
C LEU A 260 9.58 0.93 -10.07
N HIS A 261 9.46 -0.40 -10.11
CA HIS A 261 9.78 -1.32 -9.03
C HIS A 261 11.23 -1.18 -8.55
N GLU A 262 12.20 -1.31 -9.46
CA GLU A 262 13.63 -1.21 -9.14
C GLU A 262 14.00 0.15 -8.55
N MET A 263 13.40 1.23 -9.06
CA MET A 263 13.65 2.57 -8.52
C MET A 263 13.17 2.69 -7.06
N THR A 264 12.12 1.94 -6.67
CA THR A 264 11.68 1.85 -5.26
C THR A 264 12.74 1.25 -4.35
N HIS A 265 13.47 0.22 -4.83
CA HIS A 265 14.58 -0.35 -4.08
C HIS A 265 15.71 0.66 -3.89
N VAL A 266 16.00 1.49 -4.91
CA VAL A 266 16.94 2.61 -4.79
C VAL A 266 16.50 3.59 -3.71
N LEU A 267 15.20 3.89 -3.63
CA LEU A 267 14.61 4.74 -2.60
C LEU A 267 14.68 4.13 -1.19
N GLY A 268 15.12 2.88 -1.03
CA GLY A 268 15.35 2.26 0.27
C GLY A 268 14.33 1.17 0.63
N PHE A 269 13.30 0.97 -0.18
CA PHE A 269 12.29 -0.06 0.09
C PHE A 269 12.92 -1.44 0.10
N GLY A 270 12.67 -2.21 1.15
CA GLY A 270 13.25 -3.55 1.31
C GLY A 270 14.76 -3.56 1.55
N THR A 271 15.45 -2.42 1.38
CA THR A 271 16.91 -2.32 1.43
C THR A 271 17.45 -1.65 2.70
N VAL A 272 16.68 -0.75 3.31
CA VAL A 272 17.10 -0.04 4.53
C VAL A 272 16.23 -0.32 5.77
N TRP A 273 15.28 -1.27 5.69
CA TRP A 273 14.37 -1.63 6.78
C TRP A 273 15.05 -2.23 8.01
N ASP A 274 16.14 -2.97 7.80
CA ASP A 274 16.85 -3.76 8.81
C ASP A 274 18.18 -3.14 9.24
N LEU A 275 18.51 -1.94 8.75
CA LEU A 275 19.70 -1.25 9.22
C LEU A 275 19.57 -1.04 10.75
N PRO A 276 20.63 -1.30 11.55
CA PRO A 276 20.60 -1.28 13.02
C PRO A 276 20.09 0.02 13.67
N THR A 277 19.90 1.05 12.86
CA THR A 277 19.57 2.43 13.25
C THR A 277 18.25 2.92 12.68
N SER A 278 17.62 2.20 11.73
CA SER A 278 16.28 2.49 11.17
C SER A 278 15.13 2.09 12.11
N GLY A 279 15.44 1.57 13.30
CA GLY A 279 14.42 1.16 14.28
C GLY A 279 13.59 -0.04 13.81
N SER A 280 14.23 -1.19 13.56
CA SER A 280 13.58 -2.50 13.30
C SER A 280 12.25 -2.43 12.54
N LEU A 281 12.25 -1.73 11.39
CA LEU A 281 11.07 -1.70 10.52
C LEU A 281 10.78 -3.11 10.02
N LEU A 282 11.80 -3.94 9.82
CA LEU A 282 11.66 -5.37 9.62
C LEU A 282 11.83 -6.14 10.94
N SER A 283 11.02 -7.17 11.12
CA SER A 283 11.17 -8.17 12.18
C SER A 283 11.00 -9.57 11.62
N GLY A 284 11.66 -10.56 12.24
CA GLY A 284 11.60 -11.93 11.76
C GLY A 284 12.31 -12.16 10.42
N SER A 285 13.27 -11.31 10.05
CA SER A 285 14.12 -11.54 8.87
C SER A 285 14.78 -12.92 8.93
N GLY A 286 14.81 -13.60 7.79
CA GLY A 286 15.30 -14.97 7.64
C GLY A 286 14.39 -16.04 8.27
N SER A 287 13.21 -15.66 8.79
CA SER A 287 12.21 -16.61 9.28
C SER A 287 11.15 -16.93 8.21
N GLY A 288 10.24 -17.85 8.50
CA GLY A 288 9.10 -18.13 7.62
C GLY A 288 8.00 -17.06 7.63
N ASP A 289 8.10 -16.07 8.53
CA ASP A 289 7.10 -15.01 8.65
C ASP A 289 7.73 -13.65 9.02
N PRO A 290 8.56 -13.07 8.14
CA PRO A 290 9.05 -11.71 8.31
C PRO A 290 7.89 -10.71 8.21
N ARG A 291 7.99 -9.62 8.97
CA ARG A 291 6.94 -8.62 9.12
C ARG A 291 7.50 -7.21 9.15
N PHE A 292 6.83 -6.30 8.43
CA PHE A 292 7.11 -4.87 8.44
C PHE A 292 6.26 -4.14 9.49
N ASN A 293 6.92 -3.41 10.38
CA ASN A 293 6.37 -2.80 11.59
C ASN A 293 6.17 -1.29 11.49
N GLY A 294 6.49 -0.68 10.34
CA GLY A 294 6.32 0.75 10.12
C GLY A 294 4.88 1.18 10.42
N PRO A 295 4.67 2.19 11.28
CA PRO A 295 3.34 2.53 11.78
C PRO A 295 2.39 3.05 10.68
N ARG A 296 2.90 3.67 9.62
CA ARG A 296 2.09 4.15 8.50
C ARG A 296 1.74 3.01 7.55
N GLY A 297 2.70 2.13 7.24
CA GLY A 297 2.44 0.90 6.48
C GLY A 297 1.41 0.00 7.17
N VAL A 298 1.54 -0.20 8.49
CA VAL A 298 0.55 -0.93 9.31
C VAL A 298 -0.84 -0.29 9.25
N SER A 299 -0.91 1.04 9.17
CA SER A 299 -2.18 1.75 9.05
C SER A 299 -2.86 1.55 7.70
N GLU A 300 -2.11 1.48 6.60
CA GLU A 300 -2.65 1.12 5.29
C GLU A 300 -3.02 -0.37 5.21
N TRP A 301 -2.23 -1.26 5.81
CA TRP A 301 -2.59 -2.68 5.93
C TRP A 301 -3.89 -2.88 6.71
N SER A 302 -4.07 -2.15 7.82
CA SER A 302 -5.35 -2.12 8.56
C SER A 302 -6.50 -1.53 7.73
N ALA A 303 -6.21 -0.64 6.77
CA ALA A 303 -7.21 -0.10 5.84
C ALA A 303 -7.70 -1.15 4.84
N LEU A 304 -6.81 -2.05 4.42
CA LEU A 304 -7.11 -3.17 3.54
C LEU A 304 -7.78 -4.37 4.27
N GLY A 305 -8.11 -4.23 5.55
CA GLY A 305 -8.73 -5.28 6.37
C GLY A 305 -7.73 -6.18 7.09
N GLY A 306 -6.44 -5.89 6.97
CA GLY A 306 -5.37 -6.55 7.67
C GLY A 306 -5.32 -6.28 9.17
N ALA A 307 -4.52 -7.07 9.88
CA ALA A 307 -4.24 -6.90 11.29
C ALA A 307 -2.73 -7.07 11.57
N GLY A 308 -2.24 -6.35 12.59
CA GLY A 308 -0.86 -6.42 13.03
C GLY A 308 0.14 -5.86 12.02
N ALA A 309 1.37 -6.37 12.08
CA ALA A 309 2.45 -5.99 11.18
C ALA A 309 2.24 -6.54 9.75
N VAL A 310 2.74 -5.82 8.76
CA VAL A 310 2.51 -6.11 7.33
C VAL A 310 3.31 -7.36 6.94
N PRO A 311 2.70 -8.38 6.30
CA PRO A 311 3.43 -9.55 5.83
C PRO A 311 4.50 -9.19 4.79
N VAL A 312 5.74 -9.62 5.05
CA VAL A 312 6.87 -9.53 4.12
C VAL A 312 7.10 -10.92 3.51
N GLU A 313 7.65 -10.96 2.30
CA GLU A 313 7.95 -12.21 1.61
C GLU A 313 9.00 -13.03 2.38
N ALA A 314 8.74 -14.32 2.53
CA ALA A 314 9.60 -15.25 3.28
C ALA A 314 10.31 -16.27 2.37
N THR A 315 9.92 -16.30 1.09
CA THR A 315 10.31 -17.30 0.11
C THR A 315 11.05 -16.65 -1.06
N GLY A 316 11.56 -17.48 -1.97
CA GLY A 316 12.45 -17.02 -3.05
C GLY A 316 13.91 -16.94 -2.61
N GLY A 317 14.73 -16.27 -3.42
CA GLY A 317 16.15 -16.06 -3.13
C GLY A 317 16.41 -14.85 -2.23
N PRO A 318 17.69 -14.56 -1.93
CA PRO A 318 18.10 -13.35 -1.21
C PRO A 318 17.71 -12.03 -1.89
N GLY A 319 17.34 -12.07 -3.17
CA GLY A 319 16.76 -10.94 -3.90
C GLY A 319 15.31 -10.67 -3.52
N THR A 320 14.56 -11.72 -3.18
CA THR A 320 13.10 -11.70 -3.02
C THR A 320 12.67 -11.66 -1.55
N ALA A 321 13.19 -12.59 -0.75
CA ALA A 321 12.83 -12.71 0.66
C ALA A 321 13.29 -11.49 1.47
N ASP A 322 12.50 -11.09 2.46
CA ASP A 322 12.75 -9.96 3.37
C ASP A 322 12.73 -8.56 2.73
N SER A 323 12.69 -8.44 1.40
CA SER A 323 12.76 -7.18 0.65
C SER A 323 11.47 -6.81 -0.10
N HIS A 324 10.49 -7.70 -0.14
CA HIS A 324 9.24 -7.54 -0.89
C HIS A 324 8.02 -7.72 -0.01
N TRP A 325 6.90 -7.18 -0.46
CA TRP A 325 5.60 -7.60 0.07
C TRP A 325 5.33 -9.07 -0.24
N ARG A 326 4.65 -9.74 0.68
CA ARG A 326 4.32 -11.16 0.55
C ARG A 326 3.38 -11.39 -0.63
N GLU A 327 3.84 -12.12 -1.63
CA GLU A 327 3.11 -12.41 -2.86
C GLU A 327 1.75 -13.06 -2.57
N THR A 328 1.73 -14.08 -1.72
CA THR A 328 0.48 -14.79 -1.35
C THR A 328 -0.55 -13.94 -0.61
N THR A 329 -0.19 -12.72 -0.19
CA THR A 329 -1.11 -11.77 0.44
C THR A 329 -1.45 -10.61 -0.47
N PHE A 330 -0.48 -10.11 -1.23
CA PHE A 330 -0.59 -8.86 -1.97
C PHE A 330 -0.71 -9.05 -3.49
N ASP A 331 -0.34 -10.22 -4.02
CA ASP A 331 -0.54 -10.58 -5.44
C ASP A 331 0.03 -9.48 -6.33
N ASN A 332 -0.80 -8.85 -7.17
CA ASN A 332 -0.39 -7.82 -8.13
C ASN A 332 -0.02 -6.46 -7.53
N GLU A 333 0.38 -6.34 -6.27
CA GLU A 333 0.94 -5.08 -5.78
C GLU A 333 2.35 -4.88 -6.33
N LEU A 334 2.69 -3.68 -6.81
CA LEU A 334 3.95 -3.42 -7.50
C LEU A 334 5.21 -3.95 -6.82
N MET A 335 5.28 -3.91 -5.48
CA MET A 335 6.44 -4.29 -4.67
C MET A 335 6.38 -5.70 -4.10
N THR A 336 5.57 -6.59 -4.67
CA THR A 336 5.80 -8.03 -4.49
C THR A 336 6.99 -8.49 -5.34
N GLY A 337 7.49 -9.70 -5.06
CA GLY A 337 8.64 -10.27 -5.78
C GLY A 337 8.32 -10.74 -7.20
N PHE A 338 7.10 -10.51 -7.69
CA PHE A 338 6.62 -10.99 -8.98
C PHE A 338 5.82 -9.86 -9.64
N ILE A 339 6.19 -9.48 -10.86
CA ILE A 339 5.35 -8.58 -11.66
C ILE A 339 4.30 -9.44 -12.37
N ASP A 340 3.03 -9.25 -12.04
CA ASP A 340 1.91 -9.92 -12.68
C ASP A 340 1.69 -9.39 -14.10
N TYR A 341 1.16 -10.25 -14.98
CA TYR A 341 0.66 -9.76 -16.27
C TYR A 341 -0.53 -8.83 -16.05
N GLY A 342 -0.53 -7.70 -16.74
CA GLY A 342 -1.60 -6.71 -16.64
C GLY A 342 -1.21 -5.53 -15.76
N THR A 343 -1.95 -5.28 -14.69
CA THR A 343 -1.77 -4.09 -13.85
C THR A 343 -1.07 -4.42 -12.55
N ASN A 344 0.01 -3.70 -12.25
CA ASN A 344 0.76 -3.79 -10.99
C ASN A 344 0.69 -2.44 -10.25
N PRO A 345 -0.41 -2.14 -9.53
CA PRO A 345 -0.60 -0.86 -8.87
C PRO A 345 0.47 -0.53 -7.83
N LEU A 346 0.98 0.71 -7.87
CA LEU A 346 1.72 1.31 -6.76
C LEU A 346 0.74 1.68 -5.65
N SER A 347 0.62 0.83 -4.63
CA SER A 347 -0.40 1.02 -3.61
C SER A 347 -0.05 2.08 -2.57
N ARG A 348 -1.07 2.50 -1.82
CA ARG A 348 -0.91 3.31 -0.60
C ARG A 348 0.01 2.63 0.42
N LEU A 349 0.04 1.30 0.48
CA LEU A 349 0.87 0.55 1.41
C LEU A 349 2.36 0.79 1.13
N THR A 350 2.77 0.68 -0.13
CA THR A 350 4.15 0.96 -0.56
C THR A 350 4.53 2.41 -0.32
N ILE A 351 3.67 3.37 -0.68
CA ILE A 351 3.96 4.78 -0.44
C ILE A 351 4.06 5.10 1.06
N ALA A 352 3.20 4.52 1.89
CA ALA A 352 3.23 4.70 3.33
C ALA A 352 4.49 4.11 3.98
N SER A 353 5.05 3.02 3.43
CA SER A 353 6.31 2.45 3.93
C SER A 353 7.50 3.37 3.68
N LEU A 354 7.50 4.14 2.59
CA LEU A 354 8.51 5.19 2.35
C LEU A 354 8.38 6.33 3.38
N ALA A 355 7.17 6.71 3.77
CA ALA A 355 6.98 7.68 4.86
C ALA A 355 7.49 7.15 6.21
N ASP A 356 7.49 5.83 6.42
CA ASP A 356 8.12 5.22 7.59
C ASP A 356 9.65 5.18 7.51
N LEU A 357 10.24 5.26 6.31
CA LEU A 357 11.69 5.49 6.13
C LEU A 357 12.10 6.93 6.45
N GLY A 358 11.17 7.89 6.33
CA GLY A 358 11.43 9.30 6.60
C GLY A 358 11.10 10.24 5.44
N TYR A 359 10.67 9.71 4.28
CA TYR A 359 10.22 10.54 3.17
C TYR A 359 8.95 11.34 3.51
N ARG A 360 8.78 12.47 2.84
CA ARG A 360 7.49 13.16 2.77
C ARG A 360 6.77 12.65 1.53
N VAL A 361 5.54 12.18 1.70
CA VAL A 361 4.83 11.49 0.62
C VAL A 361 3.47 12.12 0.35
N ASN A 362 3.11 12.20 -0.93
CA ASN A 362 1.78 12.43 -1.40
C ASN A 362 1.05 11.07 -1.48
N ILE A 363 0.38 10.69 -0.40
CA ILE A 363 -0.35 9.42 -0.34
C ILE A 363 -1.52 9.35 -1.34
N GLY A 364 -1.96 10.49 -1.88
CA GLY A 364 -2.98 10.57 -2.92
C GLY A 364 -2.47 10.20 -4.32
N ALA A 365 -1.15 10.12 -4.52
CA ALA A 365 -0.57 9.65 -5.79
C ALA A 365 -0.66 8.14 -5.98
N ALA A 366 -1.10 7.38 -4.97
CA ALA A 366 -1.26 5.93 -5.04
C ALA A 366 -2.27 5.50 -6.12
N ASP A 367 -2.00 4.36 -6.73
CA ASP A 367 -2.97 3.70 -7.59
C ASP A 367 -4.07 3.02 -6.73
N PRO A 368 -5.32 2.94 -7.22
CA PRO A 368 -6.36 2.16 -6.56
C PRO A 368 -5.93 0.70 -6.45
N TYR A 369 -5.95 0.17 -5.23
CA TYR A 369 -5.53 -1.20 -4.97
C TYR A 369 -6.35 -1.81 -3.83
N VAL A 370 -6.71 -3.08 -4.01
CA VAL A 370 -7.29 -3.94 -2.97
C VAL A 370 -6.65 -5.32 -3.10
N PRO A 371 -6.14 -5.91 -2.01
CA PRO A 371 -5.64 -7.27 -2.04
C PRO A 371 -6.73 -8.24 -2.52
N PRO A 372 -6.36 -9.35 -3.18
CA PRO A 372 -7.33 -10.35 -3.56
C PRO A 372 -8.04 -10.90 -2.33
N THR A 373 -9.35 -11.07 -2.41
CA THR A 373 -10.09 -11.80 -1.38
C THR A 373 -9.75 -13.28 -1.47
N ILE A 374 -8.86 -13.77 -0.62
CA ILE A 374 -8.55 -15.20 -0.56
C ILE A 374 -9.37 -15.86 0.56
N PRO A 375 -10.16 -16.91 0.27
CA PRO A 375 -10.81 -17.69 1.32
C PRO A 375 -9.77 -18.23 2.32
N PRO A 376 -10.06 -18.21 3.64
CA PRO A 376 -9.15 -18.76 4.64
C PRO A 376 -8.72 -20.20 4.28
N GLY A 377 -7.41 -20.44 4.23
CA GLY A 377 -6.83 -21.76 3.91
C GLY A 377 -6.40 -21.98 2.46
N LEU A 378 -6.68 -21.04 1.54
CA LEU A 378 -6.26 -21.14 0.12
C LEU A 378 -5.11 -20.18 -0.26
N ALA A 379 -4.70 -19.28 0.63
CA ALA A 379 -3.60 -18.33 0.36
C ALA A 379 -2.28 -19.04 0.04
N ALA A 380 -1.99 -20.15 0.73
CA ALA A 380 -0.81 -20.98 0.47
C ALA A 380 -0.90 -21.84 -0.80
N LEU A 381 -2.05 -21.86 -1.49
CA LEU A 381 -2.27 -22.60 -2.74
C LEU A 381 -2.30 -21.70 -3.98
N ARG A 382 -2.17 -20.37 -3.81
CA ARG A 382 -2.00 -19.48 -4.96
C ARG A 382 -0.65 -19.73 -5.61
N ILE A 383 -0.70 -20.02 -6.90
CA ILE A 383 0.46 -19.94 -7.79
C ILE A 383 0.50 -18.50 -8.29
N SER A 384 1.67 -17.85 -8.25
CA SER A 384 1.85 -16.52 -8.86
C SER A 384 1.59 -16.66 -10.37
N GLU A 385 0.81 -15.75 -10.94
CA GLU A 385 0.58 -15.69 -12.39
C GLU A 385 1.56 -14.71 -13.08
N GLY A 386 2.57 -14.21 -12.35
CA GLY A 386 3.55 -13.24 -12.82
C GLY A 386 4.94 -13.78 -13.18
N ILE A 387 5.81 -12.85 -13.59
CA ILE A 387 7.24 -13.07 -13.80
C ILE A 387 7.94 -12.74 -12.48
N GLU A 388 8.70 -13.70 -11.93
CA GLU A 388 9.56 -13.42 -10.77
C GLU A 388 10.55 -12.32 -11.14
N ILE A 389 10.57 -11.25 -10.35
CA ILE A 389 11.57 -10.20 -10.46
C ILE A 389 12.80 -10.76 -9.77
N ASN A 390 13.52 -11.64 -10.49
CA ASN A 390 14.74 -12.26 -10.00
C ASN A 390 15.83 -11.19 -9.95
N THR A 391 15.81 -10.37 -8.91
CA THR A 391 16.66 -9.20 -8.77
C THR A 391 17.80 -9.48 -7.82
N VAL A 392 18.86 -8.70 -7.98
CA VAL A 392 19.90 -8.63 -6.95
C VAL A 392 19.69 -7.37 -6.13
N ARG A 393 19.29 -7.55 -4.87
CA ARG A 393 19.20 -6.47 -3.89
C ARG A 393 20.60 -5.89 -3.64
N LEU A 394 20.77 -4.60 -3.92
CA LEU A 394 21.97 -3.86 -3.54
C LEU A 394 21.71 -3.08 -2.25
N GLY A 395 22.61 -3.25 -1.29
CA GLY A 395 22.60 -2.49 -0.04
C GLY A 395 23.60 -1.34 -0.07
N PRO A 396 23.44 -0.34 0.80
CA PRO A 396 24.37 0.79 0.85
C PRO A 396 25.77 0.32 1.28
N ILE A 397 26.78 0.84 0.60
CA ILE A 397 28.20 0.55 0.90
C ILE A 397 28.78 1.50 1.95
N GLY A 398 28.05 2.56 2.29
CA GLY A 398 28.48 3.58 3.24
C GLY A 398 27.43 4.67 3.48
N THR A 399 27.84 5.66 4.27
CA THR A 399 27.03 6.85 4.56
C THR A 399 27.78 8.11 4.14
N THR A 400 27.06 9.14 3.71
CA THR A 400 27.61 10.47 3.39
C THR A 400 27.66 11.39 4.59
#